data_AF-A0A7X5D117-F1
#
_entry.id   AF-A0A7X5D117-F1
#
_cell.length_a   1.000
_cell.length_b   1.000
_cell.length_c   1.000
_cell.angle_alpha   90.00
_cell.angle_beta   90.00
_cell.angle_gamma   90.00
#
_symmetry.space_group_name_H-M   'P 1'
#
loop_
_entity.id
_entity.type
_entity.pdbx_description
1 polymer ?
#
loop_
_entity_poly.entity_id
_entity_poly.type
_entity_poly.pdbx_seq_one_letter_code
_entity_poly.pdbx_strand_id
1 'polypeptide(L)' 'MNQDLKHNASGYRDIVAEKAIRNADRTPHEITELVDVIKKIAGAYGYDVEGRIAFKDKKTNMIYK' A
#
# COMPACT_ATOMS: atom_id res chain seq x y z
N MET A 1 -4.20 -12.63 -11.31
CA MET A 1 -3.20 -13.57 -11.86
C MET A 1 -2.20 -13.86 -10.75
N ASN A 2 -2.10 -15.11 -10.28
CA ASN A 2 -1.17 -15.48 -9.22
C ASN A 2 0.20 -15.76 -9.87
N GLN A 3 1.01 -14.72 -10.08
CA GLN A 3 2.39 -14.92 -10.53
C GLN A 3 3.17 -15.58 -9.39
N ASP A 4 3.82 -16.71 -9.66
CA ASP A 4 4.67 -17.37 -8.68
C ASP A 4 5.93 -16.52 -8.47
N LEU A 5 5.84 -15.54 -7.54
CA LEU A 5 6.89 -14.58 -7.19
C LEU A 5 8.21 -15.24 -6.73
N LYS A 6 8.22 -16.55 -6.56
CA LYS A 6 9.38 -17.32 -6.10
C LYS A 6 10.48 -17.41 -7.14
N HIS A 7 10.14 -17.36 -8.44
CA HIS A 7 11.10 -17.57 -9.53
C HIS A 7 11.29 -16.29 -10.34
N ASN A 8 12.54 -15.97 -10.69
CA ASN A 8 12.86 -14.87 -11.58
C ASN A 8 12.56 -15.21 -13.06
N ALA A 9 12.79 -14.26 -13.97
CA ALA A 9 12.51 -14.42 -15.40
C ALA A 9 13.27 -15.59 -16.06
N SER A 10 14.38 -16.03 -15.46
CA SER A 10 15.17 -17.18 -15.92
C SER A 10 14.75 -18.50 -15.27
N GLY A 11 13.68 -18.51 -14.45
CA GLY A 11 13.14 -19.70 -13.79
C GLY A 11 13.86 -20.12 -12.51
N TYR A 12 14.80 -19.32 -11.99
CA TYR A 12 15.53 -19.63 -10.75
C TYR A 12 14.85 -19.00 -9.54
N ARG A 13 14.89 -19.71 -8.39
CA ARG A 13 14.34 -19.19 -7.15
C ARG A 13 15.09 -17.93 -6.71
N ASP A 14 14.39 -16.81 -6.59
CA ASP A 14 14.97 -15.51 -6.27
C ASP A 14 14.27 -14.87 -5.06
N ILE A 15 14.79 -15.19 -3.88
CA ILE A 15 14.22 -14.72 -2.60
C ILE A 15 14.38 -13.21 -2.43
N VAL A 16 15.39 -12.61 -3.09
CA VAL A 16 15.65 -11.16 -3.00
C VAL A 16 14.59 -10.42 -3.82
N ALA A 17 14.35 -10.84 -5.06
CA ALA A 17 13.29 -10.28 -5.89
C ALA A 17 11.92 -10.50 -5.27
N GLU A 18 11.65 -11.71 -4.74
CA GLU A 18 10.39 -12.01 -4.04
C GLU A 18 10.14 -11.03 -2.88
N LYS A 19 11.14 -10.83 -2.00
CA LYS A 19 11.03 -9.92 -0.86
C LYS A 19 10.87 -8.47 -1.31
N ALA A 20 11.59 -8.04 -2.34
CA ALA A 20 11.49 -6.68 -2.86
C ALA A 20 10.07 -6.38 -3.38
N ILE A 21 9.49 -7.29 -4.16
CA ILE A 21 8.12 -7.14 -4.68
C ILE A 21 7.11 -7.13 -3.54
N ARG A 22 7.19 -8.09 -2.60
CA ARG A 22 6.29 -8.14 -1.44
C ARG A 22 6.38 -6.88 -0.56
N ASN A 23 7.57 -6.31 -0.42
CA ASN A 23 7.76 -5.06 0.32
C ASN A 23 7.23 -3.84 -0.46
N ALA A 24 7.36 -3.83 -1.79
CA ALA A 24 6.83 -2.78 -2.64
C ALA A 24 5.29 -2.78 -2.70
N ASP A 25 4.67 -3.96 -2.67
CA ASP A 25 3.21 -4.12 -2.63
C ASP A 25 2.61 -3.77 -1.26
N ARG A 26 3.42 -3.66 -0.21
CA ARG A 26 2.95 -3.32 1.13
C ARG A 26 2.71 -1.82 1.22
N THR A 27 1.48 -1.42 1.53
CA THR A 27 1.17 -0.04 1.89
C THR A 27 2.09 0.43 3.04
N PRO A 28 2.81 1.56 2.87
CA PRO A 28 3.66 2.10 3.92
C PRO A 28 2.87 2.35 5.20
N HIS A 29 3.50 2.12 6.35
CA HIS A 29 2.84 2.27 7.65
C HIS A 29 2.25 3.68 7.86
N GLU A 30 2.99 4.71 7.43
CA GLU A 30 2.59 6.12 7.49
C GLU A 30 1.26 6.39 6.79
N ILE A 31 0.97 5.67 5.68
CA ILE A 31 -0.30 5.81 4.96
C ILE A 31 -1.45 5.23 5.77
N THR A 32 -1.24 4.07 6.40
CA THR A 32 -2.24 3.46 7.28
C THR A 32 -2.57 4.36 8.46
N GLU A 33 -1.55 4.94 9.11
CA GLU A 33 -1.76 5.89 10.21
C GLU A 33 -2.53 7.14 9.75
N LEU A 34 -2.23 7.64 8.55
CA LEU A 34 -2.94 8.80 7.99
C LEU A 34 -4.41 8.52 7.71
N VAL A 35 -4.76 7.32 7.21
CA VAL A 35 -6.15 6.88 7.08
C VAL A 35 -6.86 6.93 8.44
N ASP A 36 -6.22 6.39 9.48
CA ASP A 36 -6.81 6.33 10.82
C ASP A 36 -7.03 7.72 11.42
N VAL A 37 -6.09 8.65 11.21
CA VAL A 37 -6.25 10.04 11.65
C VAL A 37 -7.44 10.70 10.95
N ILE A 38 -7.58 10.55 9.62
CA ILE A 38 -8.71 11.14 8.89
C ILE A 38 -10.04 10.55 9.38
N LYS A 39 -10.11 9.23 9.60
CA LYS A 39 -11.32 8.58 10.15
C LYS A 39 -11.66 9.11 11.56
N LYS A 40 -10.66 9.27 12.43
CA LYS A 40 -10.86 9.83 13.77
C LYS A 40 -11.39 11.27 13.72
N ILE A 41 -10.84 12.09 12.82
CA ILE A 41 -11.32 13.47 12.62
C ILE A 41 -12.77 13.45 12.14
N ALA A 42 -13.10 12.67 11.11
CA ALA A 42 -14.48 12.55 10.63
C ALA A 42 -15.44 12.16 11.77
N GLY A 43 -15.09 11.11 12.52
CA GLY A 43 -15.89 10.63 13.64
C GLY A 43 -16.07 11.67 14.75
N ALA A 44 -15.05 12.50 15.02
CA ALA A 44 -15.13 13.58 16.01
C ALA A 44 -16.16 14.66 15.64
N TYR A 45 -16.48 14.82 14.36
CA TYR A 45 -17.51 15.74 13.87
C TYR A 45 -18.85 15.05 13.56
N GLY A 46 -19.00 13.76 13.91
CA GLY A 46 -20.23 13.00 13.69
C GLY A 46 -20.40 12.48 12.25
N TYR A 47 -19.31 12.38 11.49
CA TYR A 47 -19.31 11.87 10.12
C TYR A 47 -18.47 10.58 10.02
N ASP A 48 -18.85 9.70 9.11
CA ASP A 48 -18.01 8.60 8.68
C ASP A 48 -17.41 8.90 7.32
N VAL A 49 -16.23 8.33 7.05
CA VAL A 49 -15.67 8.36 5.70
C VAL A 49 -16.39 7.32 4.85
N GLU A 50 -17.25 7.77 3.94
CA GLU A 50 -17.86 6.93 2.92
C GLU A 50 -16.92 6.81 1.70
N GLY A 51 -16.63 5.58 1.27
CA GLY A 51 -15.76 5.30 0.11
C GLY A 51 -14.29 5.02 0.46
N ARG A 52 -13.37 5.35 -0.46
CA ARG A 52 -11.92 5.08 -0.32
C ARG A 52 -11.14 6.38 -0.19
N ILE A 53 -10.22 6.43 0.77
CA ILE A 53 -9.23 7.51 0.89
C ILE A 53 -8.01 7.11 0.06
N ALA A 54 -7.59 8.00 -0.85
CA ALA A 54 -6.38 7.80 -1.64
C ALA A 54 -5.36 8.91 -1.35
N PHE A 55 -4.10 8.53 -1.22
CA PHE A 55 -2.99 9.46 -1.05
C PHE A 55 -2.06 9.39 -2.24
N LYS A 56 -1.75 10.57 -2.79
CA LYS A 56 -0.73 10.70 -3.83
C LYS A 56 0.56 11.21 -3.18
N ASP A 57 1.62 10.42 -3.25
CA ASP A 57 2.95 10.89 -2.91
C ASP A 57 3.42 11.87 -3.99
N LYS A 58 3.70 13.12 -3.59
CA LYS A 58 4.12 14.19 -4.49
C LYS A 58 5.50 13.97 -5.10
N LYS A 59 6.38 13.18 -4.44
CA LYS A 59 7.74 12.91 -4.90
C LYS A 59 7.75 11.80 -5.94
N THR A 60 7.09 10.68 -5.63
CA THR A 60 7.11 9.46 -6.48
C THR A 60 5.94 9.39 -7.46
N ASN A 61 4.92 10.24 -7.29
CA ASN A 61 3.62 10.14 -7.96
C ASN A 61 2.86 8.82 -7.69
N MET A 62 3.32 7.99 -6.76
CA MET A 62 2.61 6.78 -6.36
C MET A 62 1.28 7.13 -5.69
N ILE A 63 0.27 6.31 -5.94
CA ILE A 63 -1.05 6.45 -5.34
C ILE A 63 -1.28 5.25 -4.43
N TYR A 64 -1.43 5.53 -3.14
CA TYR A 64 -1.85 4.56 -2.14
C TYR A 64 -3.38 4.66 -1.99
N LYS A 65 -4.09 3.54 -2.05
CA LYS A 65 -5.56 3.45 -2.04
C LYS A 65 -6.04 2.45 -1.01
#